data_AF-A0AAV3FQ32-F1
#
_entry.id   AF-A0AAV3FQ32-F1
#
_cell.length_a   1.000
_cell.length_b   1.000
_cell.length_c   1.000
_cell.angle_alpha   90.00
_cell.angle_beta   90.00
_cell.angle_gamma   90.00
#
_symmetry.space_group_name_H-M   'P 1'
#
loop_
_entity.id
_entity.type
_entity.pdbx_description
1 polymer ?
#
loop_
_entity_poly.entity_id
_entity_poly.type
_entity_poly.pdbx_seq_one_letter_code
_entity_poly.pdbx_strand_id
1 'polypeptide(L)' 'MRYKAGAFWAVMDFLIPINKVTRWIADKVSGWEDHYQFVAQKSVLKRAISKPVLTARGLVSYLDYYLERHALKIS' A
#
# COMPACT_ATOMS: atom_id res chain seq x y z
N MET A 1 5.99 21.39 -33.29
CA MET A 1 5.25 20.23 -33.85
C MET A 1 4.69 19.43 -32.68
N ARG A 2 3.36 19.30 -32.61
CA ARG A 2 2.60 18.77 -31.46
C ARG A 2 2.47 17.26 -31.59
N TYR A 3 2.97 16.49 -30.63
CA TYR A 3 2.70 15.05 -30.56
C TYR A 3 1.20 14.85 -30.32
N LYS A 4 0.52 14.12 -31.22
CA LYS A 4 -0.90 13.79 -31.14
C LYS A 4 -1.17 12.87 -29.95
N ALA A 5 -1.34 13.44 -28.77
CA ALA A 5 -1.88 12.78 -27.57
C ALA A 5 -3.42 12.74 -27.62
N GLY A 6 -4.01 12.16 -28.66
CA GLY A 6 -5.47 12.25 -28.90
C GLY A 6 -6.21 10.93 -29.06
N ALA A 7 -5.56 9.87 -29.57
CA ALA A 7 -6.26 8.62 -29.90
C ALA A 7 -6.13 7.54 -28.81
N PHE A 8 -5.03 7.53 -28.05
CA PHE A 8 -4.79 6.49 -27.03
C PHE A 8 -5.63 6.69 -25.77
N TRP A 9 -5.84 7.94 -25.35
CA TRP A 9 -6.65 8.27 -24.18
C TRP A 9 -8.16 8.09 -24.45
N ALA A 10 -8.64 8.47 -25.64
CA ALA A 10 -10.06 8.30 -26.00
C ALA A 10 -10.50 6.82 -26.10
N VAL A 11 -9.59 5.91 -26.45
CA VAL A 11 -9.87 4.46 -26.46
C VAL A 11 -9.98 3.90 -25.03
N MET A 12 -9.24 4.47 -24.08
CA MET A 12 -9.31 4.07 -22.67
C MET A 12 -10.59 4.57 -21.99
N ASP A 13 -11.13 5.72 -22.41
CA ASP A 13 -12.39 6.27 -21.89
C ASP A 13 -13.64 5.58 -22.44
N PHE A 14 -13.58 4.99 -23.65
CA PHE A 14 -14.75 4.36 -24.29
C PHE A 14 -14.91 2.86 -24.00
N LEU A 15 -13.86 2.18 -23.50
CA LEU A 15 -13.87 0.72 -23.35
C LEU A 15 -14.14 0.22 -21.92
N ILE A 16 -14.17 1.09 -20.91
CA ILE A 16 -14.49 0.68 -19.54
C ILE A 16 -15.39 1.73 -18.88
N PRO A 17 -16.67 1.42 -18.58
CA PRO A 17 -17.44 2.26 -17.67
C PRO A 17 -16.80 2.15 -16.28
N ILE A 18 -16.01 3.16 -15.92
CA ILE A 18 -15.28 3.27 -14.65
C ILE A 18 -16.21 3.07 -13.44
N ASN A 19 -17.53 3.27 -13.59
CA ASN A 19 -18.51 3.09 -12.50
C ASN A 19 -19.02 1.65 -12.27
N LYS A 20 -18.82 0.72 -13.21
CA LYS A 20 -19.35 -0.66 -13.12
C LYS A 20 -18.27 -1.67 -12.74
N VAL A 21 -17.08 -1.54 -13.32
CA VAL A 21 -15.93 -2.39 -12.98
C VAL A 21 -15.48 -2.14 -11.54
N THR A 22 -15.50 -0.89 -11.09
CA THR A 22 -15.14 -0.54 -9.71
C THR A 22 -16.09 -1.11 -8.68
N ARG A 23 -17.41 -1.12 -8.93
CA ARG A 23 -18.39 -1.67 -7.97
C ARG A 23 -18.26 -3.19 -7.81
N TRP A 24 -18.21 -3.93 -8.91
CA TRP A 24 -18.06 -5.39 -8.85
C TRP A 24 -16.71 -5.83 -8.26
N ILE A 25 -15.61 -5.13 -8.58
CA ILE A 25 -14.31 -5.39 -7.96
C ILE A 25 -14.36 -5.04 -6.47
N ALA A 26 -14.92 -3.87 -6.11
CA ALA A 26 -15.07 -3.48 -4.71
C ALA A 26 -15.93 -4.47 -3.93
N ASP A 27 -17.04 -4.96 -4.49
CA ASP A 27 -17.91 -5.96 -3.85
C ASP A 27 -17.22 -7.33 -3.70
N LYS A 28 -16.30 -7.68 -4.60
CA LYS A 28 -15.50 -8.91 -4.51
C LYS A 28 -14.32 -8.79 -3.54
N VAL A 29 -13.73 -7.60 -3.41
CA VAL A 29 -12.52 -7.35 -2.63
C VAL A 29 -12.81 -6.78 -1.23
N SER A 30 -14.00 -6.20 -0.99
CA SER A 30 -14.40 -5.66 0.32
C SER A 30 -14.44 -6.74 1.41
N GLY A 31 -14.84 -7.96 1.08
CA GLY A 31 -14.80 -9.10 2.01
C GLY A 31 -13.40 -9.62 2.34
N TRP A 32 -12.34 -9.08 1.72
CA TRP A 32 -10.96 -9.50 1.93
C TRP A 32 -10.20 -8.65 2.96
N GLU A 33 -10.81 -7.58 3.48
CA GLU A 33 -10.17 -6.66 4.43
C GLU A 33 -9.59 -7.42 5.65
N ASP A 34 -10.41 -8.28 6.26
CA ASP A 34 -9.99 -9.14 7.37
C ASP A 34 -9.02 -10.24 6.93
N HIS A 35 -9.11 -10.70 5.68
CA HIS A 35 -8.26 -11.76 5.16
C HIS A 35 -6.81 -11.31 5.05
N TYR A 36 -6.56 -10.11 4.53
CA TYR A 36 -5.20 -9.55 4.45
C TYR A 36 -4.62 -9.29 5.83
N GLN A 37 -5.42 -8.75 6.74
CA GLN A 37 -5.02 -8.52 8.14
C GLN A 37 -4.69 -9.86 8.83
N PHE A 38 -5.56 -10.88 8.66
CA PHE A 38 -5.38 -12.21 9.22
C PHE A 38 -4.16 -12.91 8.66
N VAL A 39 -3.93 -12.89 7.34
CA VAL A 39 -2.74 -13.45 6.70
C VAL A 39 -1.49 -12.72 7.17
N ALA A 40 -1.48 -11.39 7.24
CA ALA A 40 -0.32 -10.63 7.73
C ALA A 40 0.03 -10.97 9.19
N GLN A 41 -0.98 -11.21 10.04
CA GLN A 41 -0.80 -11.48 11.46
C GLN A 41 -0.54 -12.94 11.83
N LYS A 42 -1.17 -13.89 11.13
CA LYS A 42 -1.16 -15.33 11.47
C LYS A 42 -0.21 -16.15 10.60
N SER A 43 0.27 -15.61 9.48
CA SER A 43 1.20 -16.33 8.61
C SER A 43 2.67 -16.15 9.04
N VAL A 44 3.54 -16.94 8.40
CA VAL A 44 5.01 -16.84 8.50
C VAL A 44 5.53 -15.44 8.16
N LEU A 45 4.73 -14.61 7.47
CA LEU A 45 5.07 -13.22 7.15
C LEU A 45 5.39 -12.41 8.41
N LYS A 46 4.71 -12.63 9.54
CA LYS A 46 5.02 -11.92 10.80
C LYS A 46 6.44 -12.20 11.30
N ARG A 47 6.94 -13.42 11.10
CA ARG A 47 8.33 -13.78 11.46
C ARG A 47 9.32 -13.22 10.45
N ALA A 48 8.99 -13.31 9.17
CA ALA A 48 9.84 -12.83 8.07
C ALA A 48 9.94 -11.30 8.00
N ILE A 49 8.90 -10.59 8.46
CA ILE A 49 8.76 -9.13 8.49
C ILE A 49 8.69 -8.70 9.96
N SER A 50 9.71 -9.11 10.72
CA SER A 50 9.88 -8.66 12.11
C SER A 50 10.79 -7.45 12.16
N LYS A 51 10.62 -6.60 13.18
CA LYS A 51 11.48 -5.42 13.42
C LYS A 51 12.98 -5.72 13.24
N PRO A 52 13.58 -6.73 13.91
CA PRO A 52 15.02 -6.98 13.77
C PRO A 52 15.45 -7.34 12.34
N VAL A 53 14.62 -8.08 11.60
CA VAL A 53 14.92 -8.45 10.21
C VAL A 53 14.87 -7.22 9.30
N LEU A 54 13.96 -6.29 9.56
CA LEU A 54 13.87 -5.03 8.81
C LEU A 54 15.00 -4.07 9.19
N THR A 55 15.34 -3.95 10.47
CA THR A 55 16.47 -3.13 10.93
C THR A 55 17.80 -3.64 10.38
N ALA A 56 18.00 -4.98 10.31
CA ALA A 56 19.18 -5.57 9.67
C ALA A 56 19.28 -5.24 8.17
N ARG A 57 18.17 -4.91 7.51
CA ARG A 57 18.11 -4.45 6.11
C ARG A 57 18.18 -2.92 5.97
N GLY A 58 18.42 -2.19 7.06
CA GLY A 58 18.51 -0.73 7.06
C GLY A 58 17.18 0.01 7.21
N LEU A 59 16.09 -0.69 7.54
CA LEU A 59 14.82 -0.03 7.83
C LEU A 59 14.83 0.55 9.25
N VAL A 60 14.75 1.87 9.36
CA VAL A 60 14.65 2.55 10.64
C VAL A 60 13.21 2.48 11.16
N SER A 61 13.04 2.10 12.42
CA SER A 61 11.71 2.13 13.03
C SER A 61 11.26 3.58 13.22
N TYR A 62 10.10 3.91 12.68
CA TYR A 62 9.49 5.23 12.81
C TYR A 62 9.30 5.64 14.28
N LEU A 63 8.81 4.72 15.13
CA LEU A 63 8.57 5.02 16.54
C LEU A 63 9.88 5.33 17.28
N ASP A 64 10.90 4.51 17.08
CA ASP A 64 12.20 4.67 17.74
C ASP A 64 12.84 6.00 17.32
N TYR A 65 12.77 6.36 16.03
CA TYR A 65 13.20 7.67 15.52
C TYR A 65 12.49 8.84 16.21
N TYR A 66 11.17 8.75 16.41
CA TYR A 66 10.41 9.81 17.08
C TYR A 66 10.77 9.91 18.55
N LEU A 67 10.95 8.79 19.25
CA LEU A 67 11.32 8.77 20.67
C LEU A 67 12.72 9.34 20.88
N GLU A 68 13.70 8.96 20.05
CA GLU A 68 15.05 9.54 20.07
C GLU A 68 14.99 11.05 19.86
N ARG A 69 14.26 11.51 18.85
CA ARG A 69 14.15 12.94 18.55
C ARG A 69 13.34 13.71 19.59
N HIS A 70 12.37 13.07 20.22
CA HIS A 70 11.62 13.66 21.32
C HIS A 70 12.51 13.80 22.54
N ALA A 71 13.25 12.76 22.93
CA ALA A 71 14.21 12.81 24.04
C ALA A 71 15.23 13.95 23.89
N LEU A 72 15.71 14.19 22.65
CA LEU A 72 16.63 15.29 22.33
C LEU A 72 16.00 16.70 22.42
N LYS A 73 14.67 16.83 22.43
CA LYS A 73 13.97 18.11 22.57
C LYS A 73 13.61 18.45 24.02
N ILE A 74 13.50 17.43 24.88
CA ILE A 74 13.17 17.58 26.30
C ILE A 74 14.40 17.69 27.19
N SER A 75 15.61 17.43 26.65
CA SER A 75 16.90 17.72 27.27
C SER A 75 17.31 19.18 27.03
#